data_AF-A0A2S5LSI1-F1
#
_entry.id   AF-A0A2S5LSI1-F1
#
_cell.length_a   1.000
_cell.length_b   1.000
_cell.length_c   1.000
_cell.angle_alpha   90.00
_cell.angle_beta   90.00
_cell.angle_gamma   90.00
#
_symmetry.space_group_name_H-M   'P 1'
#
loop_
_entity.id
_entity.type
_entity.pdbx_description
1 polymer ?
#
loop_
_entity_poly.entity_id
_entity_poly.type
_entity_poly.pdbx_seq_one_letter_code
_entity_poly.pdbx_strand_id
1 'polypeptide(L)'
;MNLIDSLLTAMTLEEKIGQLNMAATGYAITGPILGDEVAENIRAGRVGGLLNLWGREAIAGLQKLAVKESKLAIPLLFGLDVLHGHKTIFPIPLAEAGLFDPLLWERTARAAAIEAAGDGITLTFAPMLDIARDPRWGRIAEGPGEDPLVGARFAEAKIRGFQGPDLAAGTSVAATAKHFCAGGAATAGRDYAAVDISERTLIEVYLPPFRAAVAAGCAAIMPAFNSVAGVPMTAHAALLRDYLRRKLGFEGLIISDYNAITELMQHGVAADLTEAAALSLKAGVDMDMMSGAYVRCLPDALARGLVAQEDVDAAVRRVLKLKQNLGLFDDPYRRATPAEYLAEAQRELALDVARRAITLLSNRDILPLTANLRRVAVIGPLADARAEMLGPWSTAGNPDDCVTILEGLKAALPYCEIAFNAGVSIDGDDKGGIEPARALTAG
;
A
#
# COMPACT_ATOMS: atom_id res chain seq x y z
N MET A 1 -32.24 9.23 -13.97
CA MET A 1 -31.57 8.46 -12.91
C MET A 1 -30.12 8.26 -13.35
N ASN A 2 -29.13 8.59 -12.51
CA ASN A 2 -27.72 8.41 -12.89
C ASN A 2 -27.36 6.90 -12.88
N LEU A 3 -26.22 6.52 -13.47
CA LEU A 3 -25.80 5.11 -13.59
C LEU A 3 -25.80 4.38 -12.23
N ILE A 4 -25.28 5.02 -11.19
CA ILE A 4 -25.15 4.42 -9.86
C ILE A 4 -26.53 4.14 -9.24
N ASP A 5 -27.47 5.08 -9.34
CA ASP A 5 -28.84 4.90 -8.84
C ASP A 5 -29.56 3.76 -9.57
N SER A 6 -29.35 3.66 -10.90
CA SER A 6 -29.91 2.56 -11.71
C SER A 6 -29.33 1.21 -11.29
N LEU A 7 -28.01 1.12 -11.07
CA LEU A 7 -27.36 -0.11 -10.59
C LEU A 7 -27.87 -0.49 -9.20
N LEU A 8 -27.86 0.44 -8.24
CA LEU A 8 -28.34 0.20 -6.86
C LEU A 8 -29.78 -0.32 -6.82
N THR A 9 -30.64 0.16 -7.72
CA THR A 9 -32.04 -0.29 -7.83
C THR A 9 -32.15 -1.69 -8.42
N ALA A 10 -31.26 -2.06 -9.35
CA ALA A 10 -31.26 -3.37 -10.02
C ALA A 10 -30.60 -4.49 -9.21
N MET A 11 -29.77 -4.13 -8.22
CA MET A 11 -29.02 -5.07 -7.38
C MET A 11 -29.89 -5.74 -6.31
N THR A 12 -29.73 -7.05 -6.16
CA THR A 12 -30.18 -7.77 -4.95
C THR A 12 -29.33 -7.39 -3.74
N LEU A 13 -29.77 -7.76 -2.54
CA LEU A 13 -28.96 -7.57 -1.32
C LEU A 13 -27.61 -8.30 -1.42
N GLU A 14 -27.59 -9.51 -1.98
CA GLU A 14 -26.37 -10.30 -2.17
C GLU A 14 -25.39 -9.60 -3.13
N GLU A 15 -25.89 -9.06 -4.27
CA GLU A 15 -25.06 -8.29 -5.21
C GLU A 15 -24.53 -7.00 -4.55
N LYS A 16 -25.33 -6.35 -3.70
CA LYS A 16 -24.92 -5.16 -2.92
C LYS A 16 -23.78 -5.50 -1.97
N ILE A 17 -23.97 -6.52 -1.13
CA ILE A 17 -22.93 -6.98 -0.18
C ILE A 17 -21.69 -7.47 -0.92
N GLY A 18 -21.85 -8.10 -2.08
CA GLY A 18 -20.76 -8.50 -2.95
C GLY A 18 -19.85 -7.35 -3.36
N GLN A 19 -20.41 -6.15 -3.63
CA GLN A 19 -19.60 -4.96 -3.91
C GLN A 19 -18.76 -4.50 -2.72
N LEU A 20 -19.14 -4.86 -1.49
CA LEU A 20 -18.40 -4.50 -0.29
C LEU A 20 -17.30 -5.53 0.06
N ASN A 21 -17.15 -6.58 -0.75
CA ASN A 21 -16.19 -7.65 -0.50
C ASN A 21 -14.91 -7.44 -1.32
N MET A 22 -13.76 -7.45 -0.65
CA MET A 22 -12.44 -7.50 -1.27
C MET A 22 -11.73 -8.79 -0.88
N ALA A 23 -11.53 -9.68 -1.86
CA ALA A 23 -10.95 -11.00 -1.67
C ALA A 23 -9.55 -11.09 -2.29
N ALA A 24 -8.67 -11.92 -1.74
CA ALA A 24 -7.37 -12.19 -2.35
C ALA A 24 -7.52 -13.27 -3.42
N THR A 25 -6.82 -13.10 -4.53
CA THR A 25 -6.55 -14.24 -5.41
C THR A 25 -5.38 -15.00 -4.79
N GLY A 26 -5.45 -16.33 -4.69
CA GLY A 26 -4.44 -17.17 -4.03
C GLY A 26 -3.07 -17.26 -4.73
N TYR A 27 -2.54 -16.15 -5.26
CA TYR A 27 -1.34 -16.09 -6.09
C TYR A 27 -0.21 -15.30 -5.44
N ALA A 28 0.72 -16.04 -4.84
CA ALA A 28 2.13 -15.74 -4.98
C ALA A 28 2.79 -17.00 -5.60
N ILE A 29 3.46 -16.81 -6.75
CA ILE A 29 4.30 -17.78 -7.48
C ILE A 29 3.58 -18.68 -8.52
N THR A 30 3.70 -18.24 -9.79
CA THR A 30 3.63 -18.95 -11.10
C THR A 30 2.36 -19.72 -11.53
N GLY A 31 1.71 -19.21 -12.60
CA GLY A 31 0.77 -19.95 -13.48
C GLY A 31 -0.72 -19.92 -13.07
N PRO A 32 -1.70 -19.96 -14.00
CA PRO A 32 -3.11 -19.73 -13.67
C PRO A 32 -3.79 -21.02 -13.19
N ILE A 33 -4.08 -21.08 -11.90
CA ILE A 33 -5.13 -21.91 -11.30
C ILE A 33 -6.00 -20.96 -10.49
N LEU A 34 -6.94 -20.27 -11.13
CA LEU A 34 -8.01 -19.64 -10.37
C LEU A 34 -8.50 -20.65 -9.33
N GLY A 35 -8.50 -20.31 -8.04
CA GLY A 35 -9.29 -21.11 -7.12
C GLY A 35 -10.71 -21.08 -7.65
N ASP A 36 -11.30 -22.25 -7.97
CA ASP A 36 -12.61 -22.35 -8.62
C ASP A 36 -13.66 -21.48 -7.90
N GLU A 37 -13.55 -21.39 -6.58
CA GLU A 37 -14.38 -20.57 -5.71
C GLU A 37 -14.32 -19.05 -6.00
N VAL A 38 -13.13 -18.48 -6.27
CA VAL A 38 -13.00 -17.04 -6.58
C VAL A 38 -13.68 -16.73 -7.91
N ALA A 39 -13.49 -17.59 -8.90
CA ALA A 39 -14.11 -17.45 -10.22
C ALA A 39 -15.64 -17.50 -10.13
N GLU A 40 -16.17 -18.47 -9.39
CA GLU A 40 -17.60 -18.62 -9.12
C GLU A 40 -18.18 -17.41 -8.39
N ASN A 41 -17.49 -16.92 -7.36
CA ASN A 41 -17.94 -15.75 -6.60
C ASN A 41 -17.93 -14.47 -7.46
N ILE A 42 -17.00 -14.32 -8.40
CA ILE A 42 -17.01 -13.21 -9.37
C ILE A 42 -18.23 -13.31 -10.29
N ARG A 43 -18.50 -14.49 -10.88
CA ARG A 43 -19.66 -14.71 -11.75
C ARG A 43 -20.98 -14.46 -11.01
N ALA A 44 -21.04 -14.83 -9.74
CA ALA A 44 -22.20 -14.60 -8.87
C ALA A 44 -22.35 -13.15 -8.39
N GLY A 45 -21.41 -12.24 -8.71
CA GLY A 45 -21.47 -10.84 -8.27
C GLY A 45 -21.14 -10.63 -6.78
N ARG A 46 -20.45 -11.59 -6.15
CA ARG A 46 -20.10 -11.61 -4.71
C ARG A 46 -18.73 -10.98 -4.40
N VAL A 47 -18.08 -10.37 -5.39
CA VAL A 47 -16.74 -9.77 -5.27
C VAL A 47 -16.77 -8.37 -5.86
N GLY A 48 -16.39 -7.38 -5.07
CA GLY A 48 -16.32 -5.97 -5.45
C GLY A 48 -14.92 -5.56 -5.88
N GLY A 49 -13.91 -6.17 -5.28
CA GLY A 49 -12.51 -6.01 -5.65
C GLY A 49 -11.66 -7.22 -5.28
N LEU A 50 -10.47 -7.26 -5.84
CA LEU A 50 -9.45 -8.25 -5.55
C LEU A 50 -8.16 -7.57 -5.10
N LEU A 51 -7.34 -8.27 -4.32
CA LEU A 51 -5.99 -7.81 -3.97
C LEU A 51 -4.92 -8.87 -4.24
N ASN A 52 -3.67 -8.42 -4.28
CA ASN A 52 -2.46 -9.23 -4.42
C ASN A 52 -2.41 -10.03 -5.73
N LEU A 53 -2.88 -9.40 -6.80
CA LEU A 53 -2.70 -9.88 -8.17
C LEU A 53 -2.15 -8.74 -9.02
N TRP A 54 -1.19 -9.03 -9.87
CA TRP A 54 -0.74 -8.15 -10.94
C TRP A 54 -0.44 -8.95 -12.20
N GLY A 55 -0.37 -8.26 -13.32
CA GLY A 55 -0.13 -8.86 -14.62
C GLY A 55 -1.36 -8.74 -15.52
N ARG A 56 -1.14 -8.14 -16.68
CA ARG A 56 -2.16 -7.75 -17.66
C ARG A 56 -3.12 -8.89 -17.98
N GLU A 57 -2.57 -10.06 -18.31
CA GLU A 57 -3.36 -11.23 -18.73
C GLU A 57 -4.21 -11.80 -17.60
N ALA A 58 -3.62 -11.94 -16.40
CA ALA A 58 -4.31 -12.47 -15.24
C ALA A 58 -5.47 -11.55 -14.81
N ILE A 59 -5.22 -10.24 -14.74
CA ILE A 59 -6.23 -9.25 -14.38
C ILE A 59 -7.32 -9.15 -15.46
N ALA A 60 -6.96 -9.10 -16.74
CA ALA A 60 -7.93 -9.09 -17.83
C ALA A 60 -8.83 -10.34 -17.81
N GLY A 61 -8.26 -11.51 -17.48
CA GLY A 61 -9.00 -12.76 -17.31
C GLY A 61 -10.08 -12.66 -16.23
N LEU A 62 -9.74 -12.15 -15.04
CA LEU A 62 -10.71 -11.99 -13.94
C LEU A 62 -11.72 -10.89 -14.20
N GLN A 63 -11.29 -9.78 -14.79
CA GLN A 63 -12.19 -8.69 -15.18
C GLN A 63 -13.22 -9.15 -16.21
N LYS A 64 -12.82 -10.05 -17.13
CA LYS A 64 -13.73 -10.66 -18.10
C LYS A 64 -14.84 -11.46 -17.44
N LEU A 65 -14.55 -12.23 -16.38
CA LEU A 65 -15.58 -12.95 -15.64
C LEU A 65 -16.64 -12.00 -15.09
N ALA A 66 -16.22 -10.89 -14.48
CA ALA A 66 -17.14 -9.89 -13.93
C ALA A 66 -17.98 -9.22 -15.03
N VAL A 67 -17.35 -8.79 -16.13
CA VAL A 67 -18.00 -7.98 -17.17
C VAL A 67 -18.82 -8.82 -18.17
N LYS A 68 -18.47 -10.09 -18.38
CA LYS A 68 -19.11 -10.96 -19.39
C LYS A 68 -19.99 -12.07 -18.82
N GLU A 69 -19.74 -12.47 -17.58
CA GLU A 69 -20.38 -13.67 -17.01
C GLU A 69 -21.20 -13.37 -15.74
N SER A 70 -21.13 -12.15 -15.18
CA SER A 70 -22.02 -11.71 -14.09
C SER A 70 -23.27 -10.99 -14.61
N LYS A 71 -24.36 -11.04 -13.84
CA LYS A 71 -25.69 -10.51 -14.21
C LYS A 71 -25.68 -9.01 -14.56
N LEU A 72 -24.96 -8.19 -13.78
CA LEU A 72 -24.97 -6.73 -13.92
C LEU A 72 -23.70 -6.17 -14.58
N ALA A 73 -22.75 -7.04 -14.95
CA ALA A 73 -21.49 -6.66 -15.59
C ALA A 73 -20.69 -5.55 -14.84
N ILE A 74 -20.77 -5.52 -13.51
CA ILE A 74 -20.07 -4.52 -12.70
C ILE A 74 -18.58 -4.90 -12.63
N PRO A 75 -17.64 -4.04 -13.05
CA PRO A 75 -16.22 -4.35 -13.08
C PRO A 75 -15.62 -4.42 -11.67
N LEU A 76 -14.51 -5.15 -11.52
CA LEU A 76 -13.75 -5.31 -10.28
C LEU A 76 -12.74 -4.17 -10.08
N LEU A 77 -12.43 -3.88 -8.82
CA LEU A 77 -11.21 -3.19 -8.43
C LEU A 77 -10.05 -4.20 -8.29
N PHE A 78 -8.82 -3.78 -8.59
CA PHE A 78 -7.61 -4.57 -8.38
C PHE A 78 -6.63 -3.77 -7.53
N GLY A 79 -6.46 -4.20 -6.28
CA GLY A 79 -5.64 -3.58 -5.24
C GLY A 79 -4.26 -4.19 -5.13
N LEU A 80 -3.24 -3.37 -4.92
CA LEU A 80 -1.87 -3.84 -4.65
C LEU A 80 -1.10 -2.87 -3.75
N ASP A 81 -0.22 -3.40 -2.90
CA ASP A 81 0.80 -2.63 -2.18
C ASP A 81 1.90 -2.17 -3.14
N VAL A 82 1.73 -0.96 -3.72
CA VAL A 82 2.70 -0.27 -4.59
C VAL A 82 3.31 0.88 -3.78
N LEU A 83 4.07 0.53 -2.75
CA LEU A 83 4.45 1.47 -1.70
C LEU A 83 5.55 2.45 -2.14
N HIS A 84 6.64 1.93 -2.71
CA HIS A 84 7.79 2.71 -3.17
C HIS A 84 8.27 2.25 -4.56
N GLY A 85 7.34 1.78 -5.39
CA GLY A 85 7.65 1.25 -6.71
C GLY A 85 6.72 0.08 -7.04
N HIS A 86 6.68 -0.32 -8.31
CA HIS A 86 6.00 -1.54 -8.74
C HIS A 86 7.01 -2.59 -9.21
N LYS A 87 7.63 -2.41 -10.38
CA LYS A 87 8.74 -3.23 -10.87
C LYS A 87 10.07 -2.48 -10.70
N THR A 88 10.07 -1.20 -11.04
CA THR A 88 11.16 -0.29 -10.70
C THR A 88 10.95 0.18 -9.26
N ILE A 89 11.88 -0.21 -8.39
CA ILE A 89 11.82 0.05 -6.96
C ILE A 89 12.67 1.29 -6.62
N PHE A 90 12.06 2.25 -5.92
CA PHE A 90 12.70 3.45 -5.38
C PHE A 90 13.18 3.18 -3.94
N PRO A 91 13.94 4.09 -3.31
CA PRO A 91 14.24 3.96 -1.88
C PRO A 91 12.97 3.78 -1.04
N ILE A 92 13.09 3.10 0.09
CA ILE A 92 11.97 2.98 1.05
C ILE A 92 11.39 4.36 1.40
N PRO A 93 10.08 4.48 1.70
CA PRO A 93 9.45 5.78 1.93
C PRO A 93 10.13 6.66 2.99
N LEU A 94 10.69 6.06 4.04
CA LEU A 94 11.45 6.80 5.05
C LEU A 94 12.66 7.53 4.45
N ALA A 95 13.38 6.87 3.55
CA ALA A 95 14.52 7.45 2.84
C ALA A 95 14.06 8.46 1.78
N GLU A 96 12.95 8.20 1.07
CA GLU A 96 12.35 9.19 0.17
C GLU A 96 11.98 10.46 0.94
N ALA A 97 11.30 10.36 2.08
CA ALA A 97 10.89 11.51 2.89
C ALA A 97 12.10 12.34 3.37
N GLY A 98 13.24 11.69 3.62
CA GLY A 98 14.51 12.35 3.95
C GLY A 98 15.08 13.25 2.85
N LEU A 99 14.54 13.21 1.61
CA LEU A 99 14.90 14.11 0.51
C LEU A 99 14.40 15.54 0.73
N PHE A 100 13.30 15.71 1.49
CA PHE A 100 12.59 16.99 1.63
C PHE A 100 12.21 17.63 0.28
N ASP A 101 11.89 16.80 -0.74
CA ASP A 101 11.58 17.23 -2.11
C ASP A 101 10.20 16.72 -2.56
N PRO A 102 9.14 17.52 -2.39
CA PRO A 102 7.79 17.16 -2.82
C PRO A 102 7.65 16.85 -4.31
N LEU A 103 8.49 17.44 -5.17
CA LEU A 103 8.44 17.15 -6.60
C LEU A 103 8.98 15.76 -6.89
N LEU A 104 10.04 15.33 -6.20
CA LEU A 104 10.55 13.97 -6.34
C LEU A 104 9.57 12.95 -5.77
N TRP A 105 8.95 13.19 -4.62
CA TRP A 105 7.92 12.30 -4.07
C TRP A 105 6.75 12.10 -5.05
N GLU A 106 6.29 13.17 -5.70
CA GLU A 106 5.25 13.10 -6.71
C GLU A 106 5.70 12.31 -7.95
N ARG A 107 6.95 12.52 -8.40
CA ARG A 107 7.52 11.81 -9.56
C ARG A 107 7.69 10.32 -9.32
N THR A 108 8.15 9.88 -8.13
CA THR A 108 8.29 8.45 -7.83
C THR A 108 6.92 7.76 -7.76
N ALA A 109 5.93 8.40 -7.11
CA ALA A 109 4.55 7.91 -7.12
C ALA A 109 3.96 7.86 -8.54
N ARG A 110 4.23 8.85 -9.38
CA ARG A 110 3.77 8.87 -10.78
C ARG A 110 4.37 7.73 -11.59
N ALA A 111 5.67 7.48 -11.44
CA ALA A 111 6.35 6.37 -12.12
C ALA A 111 5.79 5.02 -11.68
N ALA A 112 5.65 4.80 -10.37
CA ALA A 112 5.10 3.56 -9.81
C ALA A 112 3.65 3.32 -10.28
N ALA A 113 2.83 4.36 -10.32
CA ALA A 113 1.45 4.28 -10.78
C ALA A 113 1.34 3.92 -12.27
N ILE A 114 2.23 4.44 -13.12
CA ILE A 114 2.23 4.10 -14.55
C ILE A 114 2.58 2.61 -14.74
N GLU A 115 3.59 2.09 -14.04
CA GLU A 115 3.93 0.67 -14.11
C GLU A 115 2.80 -0.21 -13.60
N ALA A 116 2.23 0.13 -12.42
CA ALA A 116 1.16 -0.64 -11.80
C ALA A 116 -0.12 -0.63 -12.66
N ALA A 117 -0.51 0.53 -13.18
CA ALA A 117 -1.64 0.65 -14.10
C ALA A 117 -1.41 -0.11 -15.41
N GLY A 118 -0.17 -0.13 -15.92
CA GLY A 118 0.21 -0.94 -17.07
C GLY A 118 0.06 -2.44 -16.84
N ASP A 119 0.03 -2.89 -15.58
CA ASP A 119 -0.10 -4.29 -15.17
C ASP A 119 -1.50 -4.70 -14.71
N GLY A 120 -2.51 -3.83 -14.76
CA GLY A 120 -3.86 -4.17 -14.30
C GLY A 120 -4.37 -3.38 -13.10
N ILE A 121 -3.47 -2.77 -12.33
CA ILE A 121 -3.78 -2.26 -10.99
C ILE A 121 -4.63 -1.00 -11.08
N THR A 122 -5.75 -0.98 -10.36
CA THR A 122 -6.69 0.15 -10.34
C THR A 122 -6.64 0.94 -9.04
N LEU A 123 -6.18 0.30 -7.96
CA LEU A 123 -6.10 0.84 -6.61
C LEU A 123 -4.76 0.46 -5.99
N THR A 124 -4.10 1.37 -5.30
CA THR A 124 -2.92 1.06 -4.50
C THR A 124 -3.14 1.34 -3.03
N PHE A 125 -2.57 0.49 -2.17
CA PHE A 125 -2.53 0.67 -0.72
C PHE A 125 -1.36 1.55 -0.30
N ALA A 126 -1.30 2.76 -0.87
CA ALA A 126 -0.26 3.77 -0.63
C ALA A 126 -0.83 5.18 -0.85
N PRO A 127 -0.24 6.22 -0.22
CA PRO A 127 0.91 6.18 0.68
C PRO A 127 0.57 5.71 2.10
N MET A 128 1.58 5.19 2.81
CA MET A 128 1.55 5.05 4.26
C MET A 128 2.01 6.37 4.91
N LEU A 129 1.24 6.87 5.87
CA LEU A 129 1.30 8.24 6.39
C LEU A 129 1.37 8.31 7.92
N ASP A 130 1.57 7.18 8.59
CA ASP A 130 1.74 7.16 10.03
C ASP A 130 3.01 7.91 10.43
N ILE A 131 2.85 8.94 11.25
CA ILE A 131 3.98 9.57 11.94
C ILE A 131 4.53 8.56 12.96
N ALA A 132 5.84 8.32 12.92
CA ALA A 132 6.50 7.36 13.81
C ALA A 132 7.62 8.04 14.59
N ARG A 133 7.62 7.85 15.92
CA ARG A 133 8.62 8.39 16.86
C ARG A 133 9.31 7.31 17.69
N ASP A 134 9.05 6.05 17.35
CA ASP A 134 9.64 4.89 18.01
C ASP A 134 10.36 4.04 16.95
N PRO A 135 11.70 4.08 16.89
CA PRO A 135 12.47 3.36 15.87
C PRO A 135 12.42 1.83 16.03
N ARG A 136 11.83 1.31 17.12
CA ARG A 136 11.62 -0.13 17.31
C ARG A 136 10.50 -0.68 16.41
N TRP A 137 9.60 0.18 15.95
CA TRP A 137 8.50 -0.23 15.09
C TRP A 137 8.98 -0.44 13.66
N GLY A 138 9.00 -1.70 13.20
CA GLY A 138 9.54 -2.07 11.89
C GLY A 138 8.91 -1.34 10.70
N ARG A 139 7.64 -0.93 10.82
CA ARG A 139 6.91 -0.21 9.76
C ARG A 139 7.29 1.26 9.64
N ILE A 140 8.21 1.78 10.47
CA ILE A 140 8.78 3.13 10.28
C ILE A 140 9.40 3.31 8.89
N ALA A 141 9.88 2.23 8.28
CA ALA A 141 10.42 2.21 6.92
C ALA A 141 9.38 2.65 5.86
N GLU A 142 8.09 2.45 6.13
CA GLU A 142 6.99 2.68 5.18
C GLU A 142 6.47 4.11 5.19
N GLY A 143 6.78 4.88 6.23
CA GLY A 143 6.18 6.18 6.49
C GLY A 143 7.11 7.37 6.23
N PRO A 144 6.61 8.60 6.42
CA PRO A 144 7.33 9.83 6.14
C PRO A 144 8.22 10.31 7.31
N GLY A 145 8.48 9.47 8.32
CA GLY A 145 9.24 9.84 9.52
C GLY A 145 8.39 10.46 10.64
N GLU A 146 8.95 11.42 11.37
CA GLU A 146 8.42 11.88 12.66
C GLU A 146 7.70 13.24 12.64
N ASP A 147 7.79 13.98 11.54
CA ASP A 147 7.33 15.36 11.44
C ASP A 147 5.96 15.47 10.72
N PRO A 148 4.94 16.08 11.35
CA PRO A 148 3.61 16.20 10.76
C PRO A 148 3.55 17.06 9.49
N LEU A 149 4.41 18.07 9.35
CA LEU A 149 4.43 18.94 8.17
C LEU A 149 5.06 18.20 6.97
N VAL A 150 6.17 17.51 7.19
CA VAL A 150 6.79 16.62 6.19
C VAL A 150 5.78 15.55 5.78
N GLY A 151 5.14 14.88 6.74
CA GLY A 151 4.11 13.89 6.46
C GLY A 151 2.93 14.43 5.64
N ALA A 152 2.48 15.66 5.91
CA ALA A 152 1.43 16.31 5.12
C ALA A 152 1.87 16.63 3.68
N ARG A 153 3.09 17.14 3.49
CA ARG A 153 3.64 17.41 2.15
C ARG A 153 3.91 16.13 1.36
N PHE A 154 4.35 15.08 2.04
CA PHE A 154 4.53 13.75 1.47
C PHE A 154 3.19 13.18 1.01
N ALA A 155 2.15 13.26 1.85
CA ALA A 155 0.80 12.85 1.48
C ALA A 155 0.30 13.56 0.23
N GLU A 156 0.36 14.90 0.20
CA GLU A 156 -0.04 15.71 -0.95
C GLU A 156 0.66 15.27 -2.25
N ALA A 157 1.98 15.09 -2.20
CA ALA A 157 2.80 14.71 -3.35
C ALA A 157 2.48 13.29 -3.85
N LYS A 158 2.44 12.30 -2.95
CA LYS A 158 2.18 10.91 -3.33
C LYS A 158 0.76 10.74 -3.88
N ILE A 159 -0.26 11.39 -3.27
CA ILE A 159 -1.65 11.34 -3.78
C ILE A 159 -1.74 11.90 -5.21
N ARG A 160 -1.15 13.08 -5.46
CA ARG A 160 -1.12 13.66 -6.82
C ARG A 160 -0.36 12.76 -7.80
N GLY A 161 0.76 12.20 -7.36
CA GLY A 161 1.58 11.31 -8.18
C GLY A 161 0.82 10.06 -8.62
N PHE A 162 0.14 9.37 -7.70
CA PHE A 162 -0.64 8.17 -8.03
C PHE A 162 -1.86 8.47 -8.91
N GLN A 163 -2.65 9.47 -8.52
CA GLN A 163 -3.96 9.73 -9.14
C GLN A 163 -3.90 10.59 -10.39
N GLY A 164 -2.80 11.35 -10.57
CA GLY A 164 -2.66 12.29 -11.68
C GLY A 164 -3.72 13.40 -11.68
N PRO A 165 -3.80 14.17 -12.78
CA PRO A 165 -4.83 15.20 -12.94
C PRO A 165 -6.22 14.62 -13.26
N ASP A 166 -6.28 13.38 -13.74
CA ASP A 166 -7.51 12.66 -14.05
C ASP A 166 -7.40 11.21 -13.55
N LEU A 167 -8.30 10.84 -12.63
CA LEU A 167 -8.34 9.49 -12.08
C LEU A 167 -8.88 8.48 -13.09
N ALA A 168 -9.59 8.89 -14.14
CA ALA A 168 -10.04 7.98 -15.18
C ALA A 168 -8.91 7.57 -16.13
N ALA A 169 -7.80 8.33 -16.22
CA ALA A 169 -6.70 8.04 -17.13
C ALA A 169 -6.12 6.63 -16.92
N GLY A 170 -5.80 5.94 -18.02
CA GLY A 170 -5.28 4.56 -18.00
C GLY A 170 -3.91 4.40 -17.35
N THR A 171 -3.25 5.50 -16.99
CA THR A 171 -1.97 5.54 -16.28
C THR A 171 -2.11 5.93 -14.80
N SER A 172 -3.30 6.32 -14.36
CA SER A 172 -3.60 6.73 -12.99
C SER A 172 -4.07 5.56 -12.14
N VAL A 173 -3.71 5.54 -10.86
CA VAL A 173 -4.15 4.53 -9.89
C VAL A 173 -4.80 5.25 -8.72
N ALA A 174 -5.92 4.74 -8.21
CA ALA A 174 -6.56 5.28 -7.01
C ALA A 174 -5.64 5.07 -5.80
N ALA A 175 -5.38 6.13 -5.04
CA ALA A 175 -4.51 6.06 -3.87
C ALA A 175 -5.33 5.79 -2.60
N THR A 176 -4.82 4.91 -1.75
CA THR A 176 -5.38 4.60 -0.42
C THR A 176 -4.42 5.08 0.65
N ALA A 177 -4.74 6.20 1.29
CA ALA A 177 -3.94 6.71 2.40
C ALA A 177 -4.10 5.78 3.62
N LYS A 178 -2.98 5.29 4.17
CA LYS A 178 -2.97 4.31 5.26
C LYS A 178 -1.91 4.61 6.34
N HIS A 179 -1.95 4.03 7.53
CA HIS A 179 -3.14 3.41 8.10
C HIS A 179 -3.79 4.44 9.01
N PHE A 180 -4.99 4.90 8.68
CA PHE A 180 -5.69 5.92 9.46
C PHE A 180 -6.16 5.32 10.78
N CYS A 181 -5.66 5.70 11.95
CA CYS A 181 -4.53 6.57 12.19
C CYS A 181 -3.76 6.17 13.45
N ALA A 182 -2.58 6.79 13.59
CA ALA A 182 -1.71 6.74 14.74
C ALA A 182 -0.98 5.39 14.95
N GLY A 183 -0.85 4.56 13.92
CA GLY A 183 -0.15 3.27 14.02
C GLY A 183 1.30 3.43 14.48
N GLY A 184 1.98 4.50 14.07
CA GLY A 184 3.35 4.82 14.49
C GLY A 184 3.50 5.29 15.95
N ALA A 185 2.41 5.32 16.73
CA ALA A 185 2.40 5.53 18.17
C ALA A 185 2.27 4.23 18.98
N ALA A 186 2.31 3.07 18.32
CA ALA A 186 2.10 1.77 18.97
C ALA A 186 2.99 1.60 20.20
N THR A 187 2.38 1.17 21.30
CA THR A 187 3.06 1.08 22.60
C THR A 187 4.30 0.19 22.51
N ALA A 188 5.43 0.69 23.02
CA ALA A 188 6.73 0.04 23.00
C ALA A 188 7.27 -0.33 21.60
N GLY A 189 6.75 0.33 20.54
CA GLY A 189 7.12 0.06 19.15
C GLY A 189 6.74 -1.33 18.67
N ARG A 190 5.83 -2.02 19.39
CA ARG A 190 5.35 -3.35 19.01
C ARG A 190 4.21 -3.19 18.02
N ASP A 191 4.35 -3.82 16.85
CA ASP A 191 3.32 -3.73 15.82
C ASP A 191 1.94 -4.16 16.35
N TYR A 192 0.90 -3.46 15.89
CA TYR A 192 -0.50 -3.64 16.30
C TYR A 192 -0.83 -3.37 17.78
N ALA A 193 0.14 -2.99 18.61
CA ALA A 193 -0.13 -2.67 20.00
C ALA A 193 -1.06 -1.45 20.13
N ALA A 194 -1.78 -1.40 21.26
CA ALA A 194 -2.68 -0.29 21.56
C ALA A 194 -1.94 1.05 21.57
N VAL A 195 -2.67 2.10 21.20
CA VAL A 195 -2.21 3.50 21.24
C VAL A 195 -3.02 4.25 22.29
N ASP A 196 -2.31 4.86 23.23
CA ASP A 196 -2.87 5.74 24.25
C ASP A 196 -2.15 7.09 24.19
N ILE A 197 -2.82 8.08 23.60
CA ILE A 197 -2.30 9.44 23.41
C ILE A 197 -3.41 10.46 23.68
N SER A 198 -3.02 11.67 24.07
CA SER A 198 -3.99 12.77 24.24
C SER A 198 -4.65 13.14 22.91
N GLU A 199 -5.89 13.63 22.96
CA GLU A 199 -6.60 14.15 21.78
C GLU A 199 -5.80 15.25 21.08
N ARG A 200 -5.13 16.11 21.85
CA ARG A 200 -4.26 17.15 21.30
C ARG A 200 -3.12 16.54 20.47
N THR A 201 -2.45 15.52 21.00
CA THR A 201 -1.39 14.82 20.27
C THR A 201 -1.92 14.18 18.99
N LEU A 202 -3.08 13.51 19.07
CA LEU A 202 -3.72 12.91 17.90
C LEU A 202 -3.98 13.97 16.80
N ILE A 203 -4.55 15.13 17.16
CA ILE A 203 -4.90 16.20 16.23
C ILE A 203 -3.67 16.92 15.66
N GLU A 204 -2.69 17.25 16.51
CA GLU A 204 -1.54 18.07 16.13
C GLU A 204 -0.41 17.25 15.48
N VAL A 205 -0.31 15.94 15.76
CA VAL A 205 0.80 15.11 15.29
C VAL A 205 0.36 14.05 14.28
N TYR A 206 -0.67 13.27 14.57
CA TYR A 206 -0.96 12.05 13.80
C TYR A 206 -2.02 12.22 12.71
N LEU A 207 -2.97 13.14 12.89
CA LEU A 207 -4.00 13.45 11.89
C LEU A 207 -3.57 14.39 10.74
N PRO A 208 -2.56 15.28 10.85
CA PRO A 208 -2.21 16.21 9.76
C PRO A 208 -1.90 15.53 8.41
N PRO A 209 -1.12 14.43 8.33
CA PRO A 209 -0.87 13.75 7.05
C PRO A 209 -2.15 13.26 6.37
N PHE A 210 -3.09 12.70 7.13
CA PHE A 210 -4.36 12.22 6.59
C PHE A 210 -5.29 13.37 6.19
N ARG A 211 -5.30 14.49 6.92
CA ARG A 211 -6.03 15.70 6.50
C ARG A 211 -5.52 16.21 5.15
N ALA A 212 -4.20 16.21 4.97
CA ALA A 212 -3.57 16.57 3.70
C ALA A 212 -3.91 15.58 2.58
N ALA A 213 -3.93 14.28 2.85
CA ALA A 213 -4.37 13.27 1.88
C ALA A 213 -5.82 13.50 1.41
N VAL A 214 -6.75 13.77 2.34
CA VAL A 214 -8.15 14.08 2.02
C VAL A 214 -8.25 15.37 1.21
N ALA A 215 -7.52 16.42 1.60
CA ALA A 215 -7.50 17.69 0.87
C ALA A 215 -6.90 17.56 -0.55
N ALA A 216 -5.94 16.65 -0.73
CA ALA A 216 -5.38 16.29 -2.03
C ALA A 216 -6.31 15.38 -2.86
N GLY A 217 -7.46 14.97 -2.30
CA GLY A 217 -8.47 14.17 -2.98
C GLY A 217 -8.14 12.69 -3.07
N CYS A 218 -7.49 12.10 -2.05
CA CYS A 218 -7.24 10.66 -2.02
C CYS A 218 -8.53 9.85 -2.27
N ALA A 219 -8.46 8.80 -3.08
CA ALA A 219 -9.62 8.02 -3.49
C ALA A 219 -10.12 7.11 -2.37
N ALA A 220 -9.22 6.63 -1.51
CA ALA A 220 -9.55 5.75 -0.41
C ALA A 220 -8.70 6.02 0.85
N ILE A 221 -9.18 5.52 1.98
CA ILE A 221 -8.47 5.46 3.27
C ILE A 221 -8.58 4.05 3.82
N MET A 222 -7.50 3.57 4.42
CA MET A 222 -7.45 2.28 5.12
C MET A 222 -7.28 2.52 6.63
N PRO A 223 -8.21 2.06 7.49
CA PRO A 223 -8.07 2.14 8.94
C PRO A 223 -6.88 1.32 9.45
N ALA A 224 -6.26 1.75 10.55
CA ALA A 224 -5.20 1.02 11.22
C ALA A 224 -5.73 -0.17 12.05
N PHE A 225 -4.85 -1.13 12.34
CA PHE A 225 -5.16 -2.26 13.23
C PHE A 225 -5.29 -1.84 14.70
N ASN A 226 -4.53 -0.85 15.14
CA ASN A 226 -4.47 -0.51 16.57
C ASN A 226 -5.80 0.09 17.09
N SER A 227 -5.97 -0.02 18.41
CA SER A 227 -6.93 0.82 19.12
C SER A 227 -6.32 2.18 19.43
N VAL A 228 -7.16 3.22 19.48
CA VAL A 228 -6.83 4.54 20.02
C VAL A 228 -7.77 4.79 21.19
N ALA A 229 -7.20 5.06 22.38
CA ALA A 229 -7.97 5.24 23.62
C ALA A 229 -8.99 4.10 23.88
N GLY A 230 -8.58 2.86 23.58
CA GLY A 230 -9.38 1.66 23.82
C GLY A 230 -10.36 1.28 22.70
N VAL A 231 -10.52 2.07 21.64
CA VAL A 231 -11.42 1.76 20.52
C VAL A 231 -10.62 1.36 19.27
N PRO A 232 -10.77 0.13 18.75
CA PRO A 232 -10.14 -0.31 17.49
C PRO A 232 -10.56 0.57 16.32
N MET A 233 -9.61 0.98 15.48
CA MET A 233 -9.88 1.97 14.44
C MET A 233 -10.95 1.52 13.43
N THR A 234 -10.97 0.23 13.07
CA THR A 234 -12.00 -0.38 12.21
C THR A 234 -13.43 -0.23 12.75
N ALA A 235 -13.62 -0.02 14.06
CA ALA A 235 -14.91 0.27 14.70
C ALA A 235 -15.03 1.72 15.23
N HIS A 236 -14.07 2.60 14.93
CA HIS A 236 -13.95 3.91 15.57
C HIS A 236 -14.81 4.99 14.89
N ALA A 237 -16.12 4.93 15.10
CA ALA A 237 -17.09 5.83 14.45
C ALA A 237 -16.79 7.33 14.63
N ALA A 238 -16.26 7.74 15.79
CA ALA A 238 -15.90 9.14 16.02
C ALA A 238 -14.79 9.65 15.07
N LEU A 239 -13.84 8.79 14.67
CA LEU A 239 -12.74 9.17 13.78
C LEU A 239 -13.05 8.89 12.31
N LEU A 240 -13.63 7.72 12.00
CA LEU A 240 -13.96 7.35 10.62
C LEU A 240 -15.22 8.06 10.09
N ARG A 241 -16.33 8.03 10.82
CA ARG A 241 -17.58 8.65 10.37
C ARG A 241 -17.63 10.13 10.73
N ASP A 242 -17.41 10.48 11.99
CA ASP A 242 -17.70 11.83 12.46
C ASP A 242 -16.59 12.81 12.11
N TYR A 243 -15.32 12.43 12.29
CA TYR A 243 -14.20 13.27 11.89
C TYR A 243 -13.93 13.18 10.38
N LEU A 244 -13.61 12.00 9.86
CA LEU A 244 -13.13 11.87 8.47
C LEU A 244 -14.26 12.16 7.46
N ARG A 245 -15.41 11.48 7.55
CA ARG A 245 -16.51 11.74 6.60
C ARG A 245 -17.23 13.06 6.85
N ARG A 246 -17.71 13.32 8.08
CA ARG A 246 -18.56 14.50 8.33
C ARG A 246 -17.76 15.80 8.48
N LYS A 247 -16.70 15.81 9.29
CA LYS A 247 -15.92 17.04 9.55
C LYS A 247 -14.97 17.40 8.41
N LEU A 248 -14.26 16.43 7.81
CA LEU A 248 -13.37 16.69 6.67
C LEU A 248 -14.06 16.61 5.31
N GLY A 249 -15.30 16.10 5.25
CA GLY A 249 -16.04 15.96 3.99
C GLY A 249 -15.51 14.84 3.09
N PHE A 250 -14.86 13.81 3.65
CA PHE A 250 -14.31 12.72 2.85
C PHE A 250 -15.41 11.88 2.19
N GLU A 251 -15.47 11.94 0.86
CA GLU A 251 -16.44 11.20 0.04
C GLU A 251 -15.90 9.88 -0.55
N GLY A 252 -14.61 9.61 -0.37
CA GLY A 252 -13.95 8.41 -0.89
C GLY A 252 -14.31 7.13 -0.13
N LEU A 253 -13.66 6.05 -0.53
CA LEU A 253 -13.88 4.71 0.01
C LEU A 253 -13.10 4.53 1.32
N ILE A 254 -13.69 3.88 2.32
CA ILE A 254 -12.96 3.37 3.49
C ILE A 254 -12.91 1.84 3.37
N ILE A 255 -11.71 1.29 3.25
CA ILE A 255 -11.47 -0.16 3.06
C ILE A 255 -10.81 -0.66 4.34
N SER A 256 -11.32 -1.71 4.98
CA SER A 256 -10.63 -2.27 6.16
C SER A 256 -9.20 -2.67 5.80
N ASP A 257 -8.31 -2.68 6.79
CA ASP A 257 -7.07 -3.43 6.66
C ASP A 257 -7.37 -4.94 6.59
N TYR A 258 -6.35 -5.73 6.31
CA TYR A 258 -6.43 -7.17 6.11
C TYR A 258 -7.06 -7.87 7.31
N ASN A 259 -8.24 -8.48 7.14
CA ASN A 259 -8.96 -9.22 8.19
C ASN A 259 -9.34 -8.38 9.43
N ALA A 260 -9.23 -7.05 9.36
CA ALA A 260 -9.38 -6.17 10.52
C ALA A 260 -10.79 -6.14 11.11
N ILE A 261 -11.83 -6.55 10.34
CA ILE A 261 -13.20 -6.65 10.88
C ILE A 261 -13.30 -7.89 11.79
N THR A 262 -12.75 -9.04 11.38
CA THR A 262 -12.70 -10.22 12.25
C THR A 262 -11.97 -9.89 13.56
N GLU A 263 -10.87 -9.13 13.47
CA GLU A 263 -10.02 -8.77 14.61
C GLU A 263 -10.71 -7.94 15.69
N LEU A 264 -11.89 -7.35 15.40
CA LEU A 264 -12.72 -6.70 16.41
C LEU A 264 -13.12 -7.64 17.56
N MET A 265 -13.23 -8.94 17.28
CA MET A 265 -13.47 -9.96 18.33
C MET A 265 -12.24 -10.14 19.22
N GLN A 266 -11.04 -10.17 18.65
CA GLN A 266 -9.77 -10.27 19.37
C GLN A 266 -9.48 -9.02 20.20
N HIS A 267 -9.91 -7.85 19.71
CA HIS A 267 -9.92 -6.62 20.50
C HIS A 267 -10.94 -6.64 21.66
N GLY A 268 -11.88 -7.59 21.67
CA GLY A 268 -12.90 -7.73 22.70
C GLY A 268 -14.04 -6.72 22.60
N VAL A 269 -14.24 -6.08 21.43
CA VAL A 269 -15.33 -5.09 21.22
C VAL A 269 -16.53 -5.67 20.49
N ALA A 270 -16.43 -6.89 19.96
CA ALA A 270 -17.51 -7.63 19.31
C ALA A 270 -17.58 -9.05 19.89
N ALA A 271 -18.79 -9.51 20.23
CA ALA A 271 -19.02 -10.85 20.75
C ALA A 271 -19.01 -11.92 19.65
N ASP A 272 -19.38 -11.54 18.42
CA ASP A 272 -19.38 -12.39 17.25
C ASP A 272 -19.09 -11.61 15.96
N LEU A 273 -18.98 -12.33 14.85
CA LEU A 273 -18.66 -11.74 13.55
C LEU A 273 -19.78 -10.85 12.98
N THR A 274 -21.05 -11.09 13.37
CA THR A 274 -22.18 -10.24 12.98
C THR A 274 -22.09 -8.89 13.68
N GLU A 275 -21.81 -8.88 14.97
CA GLU A 275 -21.58 -7.64 15.72
C GLU A 275 -20.37 -6.89 15.16
N ALA A 276 -19.28 -7.60 14.84
CA ALA A 276 -18.10 -7.01 14.22
C ALA A 276 -18.43 -6.33 12.87
N ALA A 277 -19.16 -7.03 11.99
CA ALA A 277 -19.61 -6.48 10.71
C ALA A 277 -20.52 -5.25 10.88
N ALA A 278 -21.42 -5.28 11.86
CA ALA A 278 -22.29 -4.14 12.15
C ALA A 278 -21.48 -2.94 12.66
N LEU A 279 -20.58 -3.14 13.62
CA LEU A 279 -19.75 -2.09 14.20
C LEU A 279 -18.90 -1.40 13.13
N SER A 280 -18.22 -2.16 12.26
CA SER A 280 -17.38 -1.58 11.22
C SER A 280 -18.20 -0.80 10.17
N LEU A 281 -19.35 -1.34 9.74
CA LEU A 281 -20.20 -0.64 8.76
C LEU A 281 -20.77 0.66 9.35
N LYS A 282 -21.23 0.64 10.62
CA LYS A 282 -21.72 1.84 11.32
C LYS A 282 -20.61 2.86 11.62
N ALA A 283 -19.37 2.40 11.79
CA ALA A 283 -18.20 3.26 11.89
C ALA A 283 -17.82 3.90 10.54
N GLY A 284 -18.31 3.34 9.43
CA GLY A 284 -18.17 3.89 8.08
C GLY A 284 -17.18 3.14 7.19
N VAL A 285 -16.74 1.95 7.58
CA VAL A 285 -15.94 1.06 6.71
C VAL A 285 -16.84 0.52 5.60
N ASP A 286 -16.54 0.87 4.36
CA ASP A 286 -17.37 0.50 3.21
C ASP A 286 -17.04 -0.89 2.68
N MET A 287 -15.76 -1.27 2.65
CA MET A 287 -15.29 -2.49 2.01
C MET A 287 -14.49 -3.35 2.99
N ASP A 288 -14.86 -4.63 3.08
CA ASP A 288 -14.26 -5.66 3.90
C ASP A 288 -13.13 -6.35 3.13
N MET A 289 -11.90 -6.14 3.57
CA MET A 289 -10.72 -6.81 3.05
C MET A 289 -10.49 -8.11 3.82
N MET A 290 -10.63 -9.25 3.13
CA MET A 290 -10.26 -10.60 3.57
C MET A 290 -11.01 -11.18 4.78
N SER A 291 -11.72 -10.39 5.59
CA SER A 291 -12.47 -10.93 6.72
C SER A 291 -13.62 -11.81 6.23
N GLY A 292 -14.30 -11.39 5.16
CA GLY A 292 -15.56 -11.99 4.68
C GLY A 292 -16.71 -11.87 5.69
N ALA A 293 -16.56 -10.97 6.66
CA ALA A 293 -17.56 -10.63 7.66
C ALA A 293 -18.80 -10.04 6.99
N TYR A 294 -18.63 -9.18 6.00
CA TYR A 294 -19.77 -8.54 5.34
C TYR A 294 -20.62 -9.53 4.56
N VAL A 295 -19.99 -10.36 3.73
CA VAL A 295 -20.67 -11.40 2.95
C VAL A 295 -21.41 -12.38 3.83
N ARG A 296 -20.81 -12.82 4.95
CA ARG A 296 -21.39 -13.84 5.82
C ARG A 296 -22.44 -13.29 6.79
N CYS A 297 -22.30 -12.04 7.22
CA CYS A 297 -23.02 -11.57 8.41
C CYS A 297 -23.90 -10.33 8.22
N LEU A 298 -23.75 -9.53 7.15
CA LEU A 298 -24.66 -8.40 6.95
C LEU A 298 -26.15 -8.78 6.77
N PRO A 299 -26.52 -9.93 6.15
CA PRO A 299 -27.91 -10.35 6.11
C PRO A 299 -28.51 -10.57 7.51
N ASP A 300 -27.74 -11.20 8.41
CA ASP A 300 -28.15 -11.40 9.82
C ASP A 300 -28.18 -10.07 10.58
N ALA A 301 -27.17 -9.20 10.38
CA ALA A 301 -27.12 -7.88 10.99
C ALA A 301 -28.34 -7.01 10.61
N LEU A 302 -28.78 -7.07 9.35
CA LEU A 302 -30.01 -6.41 8.87
C LEU A 302 -31.26 -7.02 9.51
N ALA A 303 -31.37 -8.35 9.53
CA ALA A 303 -32.50 -9.04 10.13
C ALA A 303 -32.65 -8.74 11.64
N ARG A 304 -31.52 -8.54 12.33
CA ARG A 304 -31.44 -8.16 13.75
C ARG A 304 -31.57 -6.65 14.00
N GLY A 305 -31.62 -5.83 12.94
CA GLY A 305 -31.69 -4.37 13.06
C GLY A 305 -30.43 -3.71 13.60
N LEU A 306 -29.28 -4.38 13.55
CA LEU A 306 -27.98 -3.83 13.96
C LEU A 306 -27.44 -2.80 12.94
N VAL A 307 -27.85 -2.96 11.68
CA VAL A 307 -27.61 -2.02 10.57
C VAL A 307 -28.88 -1.83 9.78
N ALA A 308 -28.97 -0.75 9.02
CA ALA A 308 -30.09 -0.46 8.14
C ALA A 308 -29.71 -0.68 6.66
N GLN A 309 -30.70 -0.88 5.78
CA GLN A 309 -30.45 -1.04 4.33
C GLN A 309 -29.72 0.19 3.75
N GLU A 310 -30.02 1.37 4.28
CA GLU A 310 -29.39 2.62 3.89
C GLU A 310 -27.89 2.66 4.22
N ASP A 311 -27.46 1.97 5.29
CA ASP A 311 -26.03 1.87 5.63
C ASP A 311 -25.28 1.07 4.54
N VAL A 312 -25.87 -0.05 4.09
CA VAL A 312 -25.35 -0.88 3.00
C VAL A 312 -25.35 -0.12 1.67
N ASP A 313 -26.47 0.50 1.32
CA ASP A 313 -26.62 1.24 0.07
C ASP A 313 -25.65 2.42 -0.03
N ALA A 314 -25.38 3.10 1.08
CA ALA A 314 -24.38 4.17 1.15
C ALA A 314 -22.97 3.65 0.90
N ALA A 315 -22.58 2.51 1.48
CA ALA A 315 -21.28 1.89 1.24
C ALA A 315 -21.13 1.43 -0.23
N VAL A 316 -22.15 0.76 -0.78
CA VAL A 316 -22.14 0.30 -2.18
C VAL A 316 -22.02 1.47 -3.14
N ARG A 317 -22.76 2.56 -2.88
CA ARG A 317 -22.68 3.79 -3.69
C ARG A 317 -21.24 4.30 -3.80
N ARG A 318 -20.45 4.27 -2.71
CA ARG A 318 -19.05 4.74 -2.72
C ARG A 318 -18.15 3.83 -3.52
N VAL A 319 -18.33 2.50 -3.41
CA VAL A 319 -17.60 1.53 -4.26
C VAL A 319 -17.90 1.79 -5.74
N LEU A 320 -19.18 1.93 -6.10
CA LEU A 320 -19.60 2.20 -7.48
C LEU A 320 -19.09 3.56 -7.98
N LYS A 321 -19.10 4.59 -7.12
CA LYS A 321 -18.55 5.93 -7.44
C LYS A 321 -17.05 5.86 -7.72
N LEU A 322 -16.27 5.11 -6.94
CA LEU A 322 -14.84 4.92 -7.22
C LEU A 322 -14.63 4.22 -8.57
N LYS A 323 -15.37 3.14 -8.86
CA LYS A 323 -15.31 2.45 -10.16
C LYS A 323 -15.66 3.37 -11.33
N GLN A 324 -16.64 4.25 -11.15
CA GLN A 324 -17.00 5.28 -12.13
C GLN A 324 -15.91 6.33 -12.31
N ASN A 325 -15.34 6.87 -11.23
CA ASN A 325 -14.26 7.84 -11.28
C ASN A 325 -12.97 7.27 -11.92
N LEU A 326 -12.77 5.97 -11.82
CA LEU A 326 -11.71 5.24 -12.50
C LEU A 326 -12.03 4.98 -13.99
N GLY A 327 -13.23 5.30 -14.48
CA GLY A 327 -13.64 5.05 -15.87
C GLY A 327 -13.88 3.58 -16.20
N LEU A 328 -14.06 2.71 -15.19
CA LEU A 328 -14.16 1.26 -15.39
C LEU A 328 -15.48 0.83 -16.03
N PHE A 329 -16.54 1.63 -15.90
CA PHE A 329 -17.80 1.36 -16.60
C PHE A 329 -17.74 1.70 -18.10
N ASP A 330 -16.86 2.62 -18.50
CA ASP A 330 -16.66 2.98 -19.90
C ASP A 330 -15.68 2.03 -20.59
N ASP A 331 -14.56 1.74 -19.92
CA ASP A 331 -13.60 0.73 -20.35
C ASP A 331 -13.03 0.00 -19.13
N PRO A 332 -13.47 -1.24 -18.84
CA PRO A 332 -13.01 -2.00 -17.68
C PRO A 332 -11.58 -2.54 -17.81
N TYR A 333 -10.96 -2.45 -19.00
CA TYR A 333 -9.63 -2.97 -19.29
C TYR A 333 -8.59 -1.86 -19.53
N ARG A 334 -8.95 -0.58 -19.36
CA ARG A 334 -8.10 0.59 -19.67
C ARG A 334 -6.74 0.64 -18.97
N ARG A 335 -6.58 -0.15 -17.90
CA ARG A 335 -5.35 -0.27 -17.11
C ARG A 335 -4.72 -1.63 -17.33
N ALA A 336 -4.37 -1.96 -18.57
CA ALA A 336 -3.62 -3.17 -18.90
C ALA A 336 -2.82 -2.98 -20.20
N THR A 337 -2.51 -1.71 -20.53
CA THR A 337 -1.82 -1.34 -21.75
C THR A 337 -0.32 -1.24 -21.47
N PRO A 338 0.55 -1.84 -22.32
CA PRO A 338 1.98 -1.80 -22.12
C PRO A 338 2.52 -0.36 -22.05
N ALA A 339 3.37 -0.09 -21.06
CA ALA A 339 4.20 1.10 -20.99
C ALA A 339 5.67 0.75 -21.29
N GLU A 340 5.92 -0.06 -22.32
CA GLU A 340 7.25 -0.63 -22.63
C GLU A 340 8.34 0.42 -22.88
N TYR A 341 7.95 1.65 -23.24
CA TYR A 341 8.85 2.76 -23.54
C TYR A 341 9.36 3.54 -22.31
N LEU A 342 8.97 3.15 -21.09
CA LEU A 342 9.32 3.90 -19.86
C LEU A 342 10.39 3.27 -18.98
N ALA A 343 10.80 2.02 -19.23
CA ALA A 343 11.69 1.27 -18.33
C ALA A 343 13.04 1.98 -18.09
N GLU A 344 13.69 2.50 -19.14
CA GLU A 344 14.98 3.18 -18.99
C GLU A 344 14.85 4.49 -18.20
N ALA A 345 13.88 5.34 -18.56
CA ALA A 345 13.63 6.60 -17.87
C ALA A 345 13.25 6.40 -16.39
N GLN A 346 12.57 5.30 -16.07
CA GLN A 346 12.24 4.93 -14.70
C GLN A 346 13.48 4.46 -13.93
N ARG A 347 14.37 3.66 -14.56
CA ARG A 347 15.66 3.28 -13.96
C ARG A 347 16.56 4.50 -13.71
N GLU A 348 16.61 5.45 -14.64
CA GLU A 348 17.34 6.71 -14.46
C GLU A 348 16.78 7.53 -13.28
N LEU A 349 15.44 7.62 -13.16
CA LEU A 349 14.80 8.28 -12.03
C LEU A 349 15.11 7.56 -10.70
N ALA A 350 15.04 6.22 -10.68
CA ALA A 350 15.35 5.44 -9.49
C ALA A 350 16.80 5.67 -9.05
N LEU A 351 17.74 5.72 -9.99
CA LEU A 351 19.14 6.03 -9.71
C LEU A 351 19.34 7.47 -9.20
N ASP A 352 18.67 8.47 -9.78
CA ASP A 352 18.73 9.87 -9.32
C ASP A 352 18.18 10.01 -7.88
N VAL A 353 17.02 9.41 -7.60
CA VAL A 353 16.39 9.44 -6.28
C VAL A 353 17.25 8.69 -5.26
N ALA A 354 17.75 7.50 -5.59
CA ALA A 354 18.61 6.72 -4.72
C ALA A 354 19.90 7.46 -4.35
N ARG A 355 20.53 8.16 -5.31
CA ARG A 355 21.72 8.98 -5.04
C ARG A 355 21.44 10.12 -4.06
N ARG A 356 20.27 10.75 -4.17
CA ARG A 356 19.89 11.89 -3.32
C ARG A 356 19.40 11.45 -1.93
N ALA A 357 18.88 10.23 -1.80
CA ALA A 357 18.34 9.71 -0.54
C ALA A 357 19.43 9.28 0.46
N ILE A 358 20.69 9.19 0.02
CA ILE A 358 21.83 8.84 0.88
C ILE A 358 22.11 9.99 1.86
N THR A 359 21.97 9.72 3.15
CA THR A 359 22.34 10.66 4.22
C THR A 359 23.78 10.39 4.68
N LEU A 360 24.69 11.35 4.46
CA LEU A 360 26.06 11.28 4.95
C LEU A 360 26.13 11.64 6.45
N LEU A 361 26.15 10.63 7.32
CA LEU A 361 26.15 10.81 8.77
C LEU A 361 27.51 11.29 9.33
N SER A 362 28.61 10.86 8.71
CA SER A 362 29.95 11.26 9.12
C SER A 362 30.93 11.18 7.95
N ASN A 363 31.88 12.12 7.90
CA ASN A 363 33.00 12.08 6.97
C ASN A 363 34.23 12.69 7.66
N ARG A 364 35.32 11.92 7.76
CA ARG A 364 36.61 12.38 8.29
C ARG A 364 37.61 12.61 7.16
N ASP A 365 37.19 13.39 6.16
CA ASP A 365 37.93 13.66 4.91
C ASP A 365 38.31 12.38 4.12
N ILE A 366 37.52 11.32 4.24
CA ILE A 366 37.72 10.05 3.51
C ILE A 366 36.94 10.07 2.19
N LEU A 367 35.75 10.66 2.19
CA LEU A 367 34.87 10.75 1.02
C LEU A 367 34.97 12.14 0.38
N PRO A 368 34.87 12.23 -0.98
CA PRO A 368 34.69 11.12 -1.91
C PRO A 368 35.98 10.31 -2.12
N LEU A 369 35.82 9.01 -2.36
CA LEU A 369 36.94 8.14 -2.74
C LEU A 369 37.58 8.64 -4.04
N THR A 370 38.91 8.66 -4.10
CA THR A 370 39.62 9.07 -5.32
C THR A 370 39.52 8.00 -6.41
N ALA A 371 39.46 8.40 -7.68
CA ALA A 371 39.38 7.45 -8.80
C ALA A 371 40.67 6.62 -9.01
N ASN A 372 41.78 7.01 -8.38
CA ASN A 372 43.10 6.38 -8.54
C ASN A 372 43.41 5.34 -7.45
N LEU A 373 42.39 4.86 -6.73
CA LEU A 373 42.56 3.78 -5.76
C LEU A 373 43.07 2.53 -6.49
N ARG A 374 44.15 1.96 -5.95
CA ARG A 374 44.71 0.71 -6.47
C ARG A 374 43.91 -0.51 -6.01
N ARG A 375 43.40 -0.46 -4.78
CA ARG A 375 42.72 -1.57 -4.13
C ARG A 375 41.66 -1.07 -3.15
N VAL A 376 40.50 -1.72 -3.14
CA VAL A 376 39.40 -1.50 -2.18
C VAL A 376 38.92 -2.87 -1.68
N ALA A 377 38.85 -3.02 -0.36
CA ALA A 377 38.20 -4.16 0.27
C ALA A 377 36.74 -3.83 0.57
N VAL A 378 35.81 -4.67 0.11
CA VAL A 378 34.38 -4.58 0.35
C VAL A 378 33.99 -5.74 1.27
N ILE A 379 33.52 -5.43 2.47
CA ILE A 379 33.25 -6.43 3.50
C ILE A 379 31.84 -6.26 4.05
N GLY A 380 31.09 -7.36 4.11
CA GLY A 380 29.79 -7.41 4.78
C GLY A 380 28.72 -8.16 3.97
N PRO A 381 27.71 -8.75 4.65
CA PRO A 381 26.76 -9.65 4.02
C PRO A 381 25.82 -8.94 3.03
N LEU A 382 25.64 -7.62 3.18
CA LEU A 382 24.79 -6.81 2.31
C LEU A 382 25.49 -6.28 1.06
N ALA A 383 26.80 -6.48 0.92
CA ALA A 383 27.54 -5.87 -0.18
C ALA A 383 27.17 -6.46 -1.56
N ASP A 384 26.78 -7.74 -1.61
CA ASP A 384 26.37 -8.43 -2.84
C ASP A 384 24.97 -9.07 -2.70
N ALA A 385 24.08 -8.42 -1.94
CA ALA A 385 22.76 -8.95 -1.61
C ALA A 385 21.66 -8.31 -2.46
N ARG A 386 21.37 -8.90 -3.62
CA ARG A 386 20.38 -8.40 -4.60
C ARG A 386 18.98 -8.19 -4.01
N ALA A 387 18.47 -9.18 -3.27
CA ALA A 387 17.12 -9.10 -2.68
C ALA A 387 17.00 -7.95 -1.67
N GLU A 388 18.06 -7.71 -0.88
CA GLU A 388 18.07 -6.68 0.16
C GLU A 388 18.10 -5.26 -0.41
N MET A 389 18.52 -5.08 -1.68
CA MET A 389 18.49 -3.78 -2.35
C MET A 389 17.05 -3.27 -2.56
N LEU A 390 16.07 -4.17 -2.58
CA LEU A 390 14.66 -3.81 -2.76
C LEU A 390 14.03 -3.23 -1.48
N GLY A 391 14.56 -3.56 -0.31
CA GLY A 391 13.92 -3.25 0.97
C GLY A 391 12.56 -3.96 1.18
N PRO A 392 11.90 -3.70 2.33
CA PRO A 392 10.57 -4.25 2.62
C PRO A 392 9.51 -3.70 1.67
N TRP A 393 8.38 -4.41 1.53
CA TRP A 393 7.23 -3.98 0.73
C TRP A 393 7.53 -3.67 -0.74
N SER A 394 8.41 -4.46 -1.33
CA SER A 394 8.82 -4.33 -2.74
C SER A 394 7.96 -5.12 -3.72
N THR A 395 6.99 -5.92 -3.24
CA THR A 395 5.91 -6.60 -4.00
C THR A 395 6.32 -7.18 -5.36
N ALA A 396 6.18 -6.41 -6.46
CA ALA A 396 6.46 -6.86 -7.82
C ALA A 396 7.91 -6.61 -8.28
N GLY A 397 8.77 -6.10 -7.39
CA GLY A 397 10.20 -5.94 -7.57
C GLY A 397 10.90 -7.28 -7.71
N ASN A 398 11.89 -7.34 -8.59
CA ASN A 398 12.65 -8.54 -8.90
C ASN A 398 14.12 -8.37 -8.47
N PRO A 399 14.65 -9.23 -7.57
CA PRO A 399 16.06 -9.19 -7.17
C PRO A 399 17.05 -9.25 -8.35
N ASP A 400 16.70 -9.96 -9.43
CA ASP A 400 17.57 -10.09 -10.60
C ASP A 400 17.75 -8.77 -11.36
N ASP A 401 16.82 -7.82 -11.20
CA ASP A 401 16.90 -6.48 -11.79
C ASP A 401 17.73 -5.49 -10.96
N CYS A 402 18.10 -5.85 -9.73
CA CYS A 402 18.85 -4.96 -8.83
C CYS A 402 20.33 -4.86 -9.20
N VAL A 403 20.97 -3.77 -8.79
CA VAL A 403 22.44 -3.61 -8.83
C VAL A 403 22.94 -3.61 -7.40
N THR A 404 23.82 -4.54 -7.05
CA THR A 404 24.37 -4.61 -5.68
C THR A 404 25.39 -3.50 -5.43
N ILE A 405 25.71 -3.24 -4.15
CA ILE A 405 26.78 -2.30 -3.78
C ILE A 405 28.11 -2.72 -4.43
N LEU A 406 28.42 -4.02 -4.41
CA LEU A 406 29.64 -4.58 -4.99
C LEU A 406 29.69 -4.38 -6.51
N GLU A 407 28.59 -4.63 -7.21
CA GLU A 407 28.47 -4.41 -8.65
C GLU A 407 28.61 -2.94 -9.02
N GLY A 408 27.94 -2.05 -8.28
CA GLY A 408 28.03 -0.60 -8.45
C GLY A 408 29.46 -0.09 -8.25
N LEU A 409 30.18 -0.59 -7.25
CA LEU A 409 31.59 -0.25 -7.01
C LEU A 409 32.51 -0.75 -8.13
N LYS A 410 32.32 -2.00 -8.60
CA LYS A 410 33.09 -2.55 -9.74
C LYS A 410 32.90 -1.73 -11.01
N ALA A 411 31.66 -1.28 -11.27
CA ALA A 411 31.37 -0.43 -12.41
C ALA A 411 31.99 0.98 -12.27
N ALA A 412 31.95 1.56 -11.06
CA ALA A 412 32.47 2.91 -10.81
C ALA A 412 34.01 2.99 -10.72
N LEU A 413 34.69 1.90 -10.36
CA LEU A 413 36.14 1.84 -10.17
C LEU A 413 36.77 0.72 -11.05
N PRO A 414 36.70 0.80 -12.38
CA PRO A 414 37.09 -0.30 -13.28
C PRO A 414 38.59 -0.64 -13.26
N TYR A 415 39.43 0.26 -12.75
CA TYR A 415 40.89 0.08 -12.66
C TYR A 415 41.37 -0.24 -11.23
N CYS A 416 40.46 -0.33 -10.26
CA CYS A 416 40.76 -0.68 -8.88
C CYS A 416 40.61 -2.19 -8.67
N GLU A 417 41.55 -2.83 -7.97
CA GLU A 417 41.33 -4.19 -7.47
C GLU A 417 40.24 -4.15 -6.38
N ILE A 418 39.09 -4.78 -6.63
CA ILE A 418 38.02 -4.90 -5.64
C ILE A 418 38.04 -6.31 -5.06
N ALA A 419 38.51 -6.41 -3.81
CA ALA A 419 38.46 -7.64 -3.03
C ALA A 419 37.16 -7.68 -2.21
N PHE A 420 36.45 -8.80 -2.21
CA PHE A 420 35.17 -8.96 -1.52
C PHE A 420 35.18 -10.14 -0.54
N ASN A 421 34.58 -9.94 0.63
CA ASN A 421 34.22 -11.02 1.55
C ASN A 421 32.90 -10.70 2.25
N ALA A 422 31.94 -11.63 2.26
CA ALA A 422 30.65 -11.42 2.91
C ALA A 422 30.78 -11.29 4.45
N GLY A 423 31.86 -11.76 5.05
CA GLY A 423 32.04 -11.82 6.49
C GLY A 423 31.09 -12.85 7.10
N VAL A 424 30.21 -12.39 7.99
CA VAL A 424 29.25 -13.22 8.73
C VAL A 424 27.83 -12.92 8.25
N SER A 425 26.90 -13.87 8.44
CA SER A 425 25.49 -13.65 8.11
C SER A 425 24.81 -12.69 9.10
N ILE A 426 23.65 -12.17 8.72
CA ILE A 426 22.87 -11.23 9.54
C ILE A 426 22.27 -11.94 10.77
N ASP A 427 21.63 -13.09 10.56
CA ASP A 427 20.87 -13.81 11.59
C ASP A 427 21.58 -15.05 12.15
N GLY A 428 22.83 -15.32 11.71
CA GLY A 428 23.57 -16.52 12.12
C GLY A 428 24.64 -16.23 13.16
N ASP A 429 24.96 -17.26 13.95
CA ASP A 429 26.00 -17.20 14.98
C ASP A 429 27.40 -17.61 14.47
N ASP A 430 27.52 -17.96 13.19
CA ASP A 430 28.78 -18.38 12.59
C ASP A 430 29.75 -17.20 12.45
N LYS A 431 30.92 -17.33 13.07
CA LYS A 431 31.99 -16.32 13.08
C LYS A 431 33.15 -16.68 12.16
N GLY A 432 33.06 -17.80 11.43
CA GLY A 432 34.14 -18.30 10.57
C GLY A 432 34.59 -17.32 9.48
N GLY A 433 33.71 -16.43 9.03
CA GLY A 433 34.02 -15.42 8.01
C GLY A 433 34.82 -14.21 8.49
N ILE A 434 35.03 -14.02 9.80
CA ILE A 434 35.72 -12.83 10.34
C ILE A 434 37.20 -12.79 9.93
N GLU A 435 37.93 -13.89 10.14
CA GLU A 435 39.38 -13.95 9.82
C GLU A 435 39.66 -13.83 8.31
N PRO A 436 38.93 -14.53 7.41
CA PRO A 436 39.03 -14.32 5.97
C PRO A 436 38.73 -12.88 5.54
N ALA A 437 37.73 -12.23 6.12
CA ALA A 437 37.40 -10.84 5.82
C ALA A 437 38.53 -9.90 6.28
N ARG A 438 39.07 -10.10 7.49
CA ARG A 438 40.20 -9.30 8.01
C ARG A 438 41.42 -9.40 7.12
N ALA A 439 41.71 -10.60 6.59
CA ALA A 439 42.85 -10.83 5.70
C ALA A 439 42.81 -9.97 4.42
N LEU A 440 41.63 -9.54 3.96
CA LEU A 440 41.52 -8.62 2.81
C LEU A 440 42.06 -7.21 3.09
N THR A 441 42.14 -6.82 4.36
CA THR A 441 42.64 -5.50 4.79
C THR A 441 44.15 -5.50 5.07
N ALA A 442 44.79 -6.67 5.07
CA ALA A 442 46.23 -6.80 5.22
C ALA A 442 46.90 -6.63 3.84
N GLY A 443 47.32 -5.39 3.53
CA GLY A 443 47.97 -5.05 2.26
C GLY A 443 48.35 -3.58 2.20
#